data_AF-A0A2N6CTE3-F1
#
_entry.id   AF-A0A2N6CTE3-F1
#
_cell.length_a   1.000
_cell.length_b   1.000
_cell.length_c   1.000
_cell.angle_alpha   90.00
_cell.angle_beta   90.00
_cell.angle_gamma   90.00
#
_symmetry.space_group_name_H-M   'P 1'
#
loop_
_entity.id
_entity.type
_entity.pdbx_description
1 polymer ?
#
loop_
_entity_poly.entity_id
_entity_poly.type
_entity_poly.pdbx_seq_one_letter_code
_entity_poly.pdbx_strand_id
1 'polypeptide(L)'
;MDHSATSGSCVQCHNNTISVGKSATHVASSDNCENCHTTNNWNAAQFDHSNITSGCSQCHNGQIAGGKPSNHIPSDTKCETCHATNTWQTTFDHSTTTDSCNTCHNGSSATGKGPNHIDSSNQCEDCHNSTNSWADAAFDHSGITDNCSSCHNGTQATGLSADHIATNGVCEACHTPTSWSPVTRVDHSAVQGTCLSCHNGNTATGKGSNHIASSNQCEDCHSTNSWSGAVFDHTGITDNCSSCH
;
A
#
# COMPACT_ATOMS: atom_id res chain seq x y z
N MET A 1 55.03 2.41 18.25
CA MET A 1 56.23 3.27 18.13
C MET A 1 55.77 4.71 18.17
N ASP A 2 56.47 5.58 18.89
CA ASP A 2 56.14 7.00 18.95
C ASP A 2 56.69 7.70 17.70
N HIS A 3 55.83 8.42 16.98
CA HIS A 3 56.19 9.18 15.78
C HIS A 3 56.41 10.67 16.08
N SER A 4 56.34 11.10 17.34
CA SER A 4 56.42 12.51 17.77
C SER A 4 57.78 13.17 17.53
N ALA A 5 58.85 12.38 17.39
CA ALA A 5 60.23 12.83 17.19
C ALA A 5 60.75 12.59 15.76
N THR A 6 59.93 12.09 14.84
CA THR A 6 60.35 11.71 13.49
C THR A 6 60.26 12.90 12.53
N SER A 7 61.38 13.30 11.91
CA SER A 7 61.40 14.29 10.82
C SER A 7 61.61 13.60 9.48
N GLY A 8 60.63 13.67 8.57
CA GLY A 8 60.69 13.04 7.25
C GLY A 8 59.30 12.63 6.74
N SER A 9 59.18 12.28 5.47
CA SER A 9 57.91 11.77 4.93
C SER A 9 57.73 10.30 5.31
N CYS A 10 56.47 9.87 5.47
CA CYS A 10 56.15 8.51 5.92
C CYS A 10 56.80 7.43 5.05
N VAL A 11 56.83 7.63 3.72
CA VAL A 11 57.38 6.66 2.76
C VAL A 11 58.90 6.51 2.81
N GLN A 12 59.62 7.41 3.48
CA GLN A 12 61.07 7.24 3.69
C GLN A 12 61.37 6.09 4.65
N CYS A 13 60.45 5.80 5.58
CA CYS A 13 60.58 4.68 6.53
C CYS A 13 59.60 3.53 6.21
N HIS A 14 58.41 3.81 5.70
CA HIS A 14 57.37 2.81 5.40
C HIS A 14 57.36 2.41 3.91
N ASN A 15 58.44 1.77 3.47
CA ASN A 15 58.72 1.41 2.07
C ASN A 15 58.81 -0.11 1.80
N ASN A 16 58.30 -0.94 2.71
CA ASN A 16 58.42 -2.41 2.68
C ASN A 16 59.87 -2.94 2.76
N THR A 17 60.87 -2.06 2.90
CA THR A 17 62.28 -2.44 3.11
C THR A 17 62.69 -2.18 4.56
N ILE A 18 62.37 -0.98 5.09
CA ILE A 18 62.70 -0.58 6.47
C ILE A 18 61.54 -0.94 7.42
N SER A 19 60.31 -0.67 7.01
CA SER A 19 59.09 -0.99 7.75
C SER A 19 57.92 -1.19 6.79
N VAL A 20 56.85 -1.82 7.30
CA VAL A 20 55.65 -2.11 6.51
C VAL A 20 55.11 -0.82 5.90
N GLY A 21 55.04 -0.79 4.56
CA GLY A 21 54.46 0.29 3.77
C GLY A 21 53.04 -0.02 3.31
N LYS A 22 52.63 0.58 2.18
CA LYS A 22 51.36 0.25 1.52
C LYS A 22 51.36 -1.24 1.14
N SER A 23 50.31 -1.97 1.56
CA SER A 23 50.08 -3.36 1.15
C SER A 23 49.59 -3.45 -0.30
N ALA A 24 49.61 -4.64 -0.89
CA ALA A 24 49.06 -4.88 -2.23
C ALA A 24 47.55 -4.60 -2.33
N THR A 25 46.84 -4.65 -1.19
CA THR A 25 45.40 -4.35 -1.07
C THR A 25 45.13 -2.89 -0.65
N HIS A 26 46.17 -2.09 -0.46
CA HIS A 26 46.03 -0.69 -0.09
C HIS A 26 45.41 0.10 -1.25
N VAL A 27 44.47 1.00 -0.94
CA VAL A 27 43.85 1.88 -1.94
C VAL A 27 44.92 2.71 -2.67
N ALA A 28 44.82 2.79 -4.00
CA ALA A 28 45.71 3.62 -4.80
C ALA A 28 45.62 5.07 -4.33
N SER A 29 46.74 5.63 -3.84
CA SER A 29 46.78 6.92 -3.17
C SER A 29 48.17 7.54 -3.30
N SER A 30 48.24 8.87 -3.15
CA SER A 30 49.51 9.60 -3.06
C SER A 30 50.35 9.18 -1.85
N ASP A 31 51.61 9.59 -1.81
CA ASP A 31 52.51 9.28 -0.68
C ASP A 31 52.38 10.24 0.52
N ASN A 32 51.42 11.16 0.46
CA ASN A 32 50.98 12.00 1.58
C ASN A 32 50.02 11.22 2.49
N CYS A 33 50.59 10.35 3.33
CA CYS A 33 49.83 9.47 4.22
C CYS A 33 48.95 10.24 5.22
N GLU A 34 49.38 11.44 5.62
CA GLU A 34 48.68 12.35 6.54
C GLU A 34 47.32 12.84 6.03
N ASN A 35 47.06 12.72 4.73
CA ASN A 35 45.74 13.03 4.15
C ASN A 35 44.67 12.01 4.57
N CYS A 36 45.08 10.79 4.93
CA CYS A 36 44.17 9.71 5.28
C CYS A 36 44.39 9.18 6.71
N HIS A 37 45.63 9.17 7.19
CA HIS A 37 46.01 8.54 8.44
C HIS A 37 46.47 9.56 9.47
N THR A 38 46.15 9.29 10.73
CA THR A 38 46.74 9.99 11.88
C THR A 38 47.72 9.08 12.59
N THR A 39 48.79 9.64 13.13
CA THR A 39 49.80 8.87 13.89
C THR A 39 49.23 8.26 15.17
N ASN A 40 48.17 8.85 15.72
CA ASN A 40 47.49 8.39 16.93
C ASN A 40 46.41 7.34 16.66
N ASN A 41 45.95 7.19 15.42
CA ASN A 41 44.95 6.20 15.03
C ASN A 41 45.15 5.77 13.57
N TRP A 42 46.27 5.09 13.31
CA TRP A 42 46.71 4.74 11.97
C TRP A 42 45.72 3.83 11.22
N ASN A 43 45.04 2.94 11.95
CA ASN A 43 44.11 1.99 11.35
C ASN A 43 42.76 2.63 10.97
N ALA A 44 42.42 3.79 11.53
CA ALA A 44 41.21 4.53 11.18
C ALA A 44 41.52 5.56 10.09
N ALA A 45 41.72 5.07 8.87
CA ALA A 45 41.90 5.95 7.72
C ALA A 45 40.60 6.72 7.44
N GLN A 46 40.70 8.03 7.22
CA GLN A 46 39.60 8.84 6.71
C GLN A 46 39.78 9.03 5.20
N PHE A 47 38.69 8.90 4.45
CA PHE A 47 38.69 9.12 3.01
C PHE A 47 37.63 10.15 2.64
N ASP A 48 38.04 11.19 1.94
CA ASP A 48 37.14 12.24 1.47
C ASP A 48 36.59 11.89 0.08
N HIS A 49 35.26 11.77 -0.02
CA HIS A 49 34.55 11.47 -1.26
C HIS A 49 34.19 12.73 -2.06
N SER A 50 34.50 13.94 -1.57
CA SER A 50 34.07 15.22 -2.16
C SER A 50 34.49 15.41 -3.62
N ASN A 51 35.62 14.84 -4.03
CA ASN A 51 36.16 14.93 -5.39
C ASN A 51 35.98 13.66 -6.23
N ILE A 52 35.27 12.66 -5.69
CA ILE A 52 34.99 11.42 -6.42
C ILE A 52 33.68 11.58 -7.18
N THR A 53 33.76 11.50 -8.51
CA THR A 53 32.59 11.66 -9.40
C THR A 53 32.24 10.41 -10.20
N SER A 54 33.13 9.41 -10.24
CA SER A 54 32.90 8.13 -10.92
C SER A 54 33.87 7.05 -10.44
N GLY A 55 33.70 5.81 -10.91
CA GLY A 55 34.65 4.72 -10.65
C GLY A 55 34.52 4.08 -9.27
N CYS A 56 33.37 4.22 -8.61
CA CYS A 56 33.12 3.71 -7.26
C CYS A 56 33.42 2.22 -7.12
N SER A 57 33.08 1.43 -8.14
CA SER A 57 33.29 -0.02 -8.18
C SER A 57 34.76 -0.45 -8.24
N GLN A 58 35.70 0.47 -8.50
CA GLN A 58 37.14 0.18 -8.42
C GLN A 58 37.60 -0.03 -6.97
N CYS A 59 36.94 0.63 -6.00
CA CYS A 59 37.21 0.48 -4.57
C CYS A 59 36.12 -0.34 -3.86
N HIS A 60 34.84 -0.11 -4.18
CA HIS A 60 33.69 -0.82 -3.60
C HIS A 60 33.41 -2.14 -4.34
N ASN A 61 34.39 -3.03 -4.34
CA ASN A 61 34.38 -4.32 -5.04
C ASN A 61 34.24 -5.54 -4.11
N GLY A 62 34.06 -5.32 -2.80
CA GLY A 62 34.00 -6.37 -1.78
C GLY A 62 35.35 -6.89 -1.31
N GLN A 63 36.46 -6.45 -1.92
CA GLN A 63 37.82 -6.78 -1.50
C GLN A 63 38.53 -5.60 -0.83
N ILE A 64 38.48 -4.41 -1.46
CA ILE A 64 39.12 -3.18 -0.94
C ILE A 64 38.17 -2.49 0.04
N ALA A 65 36.92 -2.28 -0.37
CA ALA A 65 35.84 -1.78 0.45
C ALA A 65 34.57 -2.60 0.21
N GLY A 66 33.60 -2.48 1.12
CA GLY A 66 32.29 -3.12 0.96
C GLY A 66 31.68 -2.81 -0.40
N GLY A 67 31.27 -3.84 -1.14
CA GLY A 67 30.60 -3.70 -2.43
C GLY A 67 29.08 -3.62 -2.29
N LYS A 68 28.38 -3.99 -3.37
CA LYS A 68 26.93 -4.09 -3.37
C LYS A 68 26.46 -5.12 -2.31
N PRO A 69 25.53 -4.76 -1.41
CA PRO A 69 24.95 -5.73 -0.48
C PRO A 69 24.12 -6.79 -1.23
N SER A 70 23.80 -7.89 -0.55
CA SER A 70 23.05 -9.01 -1.14
C SER A 70 21.66 -8.65 -1.63
N ASN A 71 21.05 -7.61 -1.06
CA ASN A 71 19.75 -7.08 -1.44
C ASN A 71 19.84 -5.88 -2.40
N HIS A 72 21.00 -5.61 -2.99
CA HIS A 72 21.12 -4.57 -4.00
C HIS A 72 20.36 -4.97 -5.28
N ILE A 73 19.70 -4.01 -5.93
CA ILE A 73 19.05 -4.24 -7.23
C ILE A 73 20.07 -4.73 -8.28
N PRO A 74 19.73 -5.71 -9.13
CA PRO A 74 20.59 -6.10 -10.25
C PRO A 74 20.91 -4.87 -11.11
N SER A 75 22.19 -4.57 -11.31
CA SER A 75 22.64 -3.34 -11.97
C SER A 75 24.08 -3.47 -12.43
N ASP A 76 24.48 -2.62 -13.38
CA ASP A 76 25.85 -2.53 -13.88
C ASP A 76 26.83 -1.98 -12.82
N THR A 77 28.12 -1.87 -13.17
CA THR A 77 29.17 -1.46 -12.23
C THR A 77 29.31 0.05 -12.04
N LYS A 78 28.49 0.88 -12.70
CA LYS A 78 28.54 2.35 -12.61
C LYS A 78 27.57 2.85 -11.55
N CYS A 79 28.02 2.79 -10.30
CA CYS A 79 27.23 3.20 -9.13
C CYS A 79 26.73 4.64 -9.24
N GLU A 80 27.53 5.53 -9.80
CA GLU A 80 27.25 6.95 -10.03
C GLU A 80 26.05 7.23 -10.94
N THR A 81 25.57 6.22 -11.67
CA THR A 81 24.32 6.31 -12.45
C THR A 81 23.10 6.36 -11.54
N CYS A 82 23.19 5.70 -10.37
CA CYS A 82 22.07 5.55 -9.44
C CYS A 82 22.33 6.19 -8.08
N HIS A 83 23.57 6.48 -7.71
CA HIS A 83 23.94 7.04 -6.41
C HIS A 83 24.71 8.34 -6.59
N ALA A 84 24.30 9.37 -5.85
CA ALA A 84 25.13 10.55 -5.66
C ALA A 84 26.45 10.13 -4.99
N THR A 85 27.59 10.40 -5.62
CA THR A 85 28.88 9.84 -5.19
C THR A 85 29.39 10.36 -3.84
N ASN A 86 28.88 11.50 -3.38
CA ASN A 86 29.27 12.14 -2.12
C ASN A 86 28.29 11.87 -0.96
N THR A 87 26.98 11.86 -1.21
CA THR A 87 25.93 11.63 -0.19
C THR A 87 25.42 10.20 -0.16
N TRP A 88 25.75 9.41 -1.19
CA TRP A 88 25.26 8.06 -1.44
C TRP A 88 23.73 7.96 -1.52
N GLN A 89 23.04 9.07 -1.77
CA GLN A 89 21.60 9.10 -2.00
C GLN A 89 21.28 8.45 -3.34
N THR A 90 20.28 7.57 -3.34
CA THR A 90 19.82 6.92 -4.55
C THR A 90 18.94 7.87 -5.38
N THR A 91 19.25 7.97 -6.67
CA THR A 91 18.42 8.57 -7.71
C THR A 91 18.07 7.47 -8.70
N PHE A 92 16.81 7.05 -8.72
CA PHE A 92 16.34 6.01 -9.65
C PHE A 92 15.23 6.59 -10.53
N ASP A 93 15.39 6.48 -11.84
CA ASP A 93 14.40 6.89 -12.82
C ASP A 93 13.64 5.66 -13.33
N HIS A 94 12.35 5.60 -12.98
CA HIS A 94 11.48 4.51 -13.43
C HIS A 94 11.15 4.58 -14.94
N SER A 95 11.32 5.73 -15.60
CA SER A 95 10.97 5.92 -17.01
C SER A 95 11.82 5.07 -17.96
N THR A 96 13.01 4.66 -17.53
CA THR A 96 13.91 3.81 -18.30
C THR A 96 13.82 2.33 -17.93
N THR A 97 12.91 1.96 -17.03
CA THR A 97 12.79 0.58 -16.54
C THR A 97 11.86 -0.22 -17.44
N THR A 98 12.32 -1.38 -17.91
CA THR A 98 11.53 -2.31 -18.75
C THR A 98 11.08 -3.56 -18.01
N ASP A 99 11.68 -3.86 -16.86
CA ASP A 99 11.33 -5.02 -16.05
C ASP A 99 10.04 -4.78 -15.26
N SER A 100 9.31 -5.86 -14.96
CA SER A 100 8.09 -5.79 -14.14
C SER A 100 8.40 -5.28 -12.73
N CYS A 101 7.52 -4.44 -12.16
CA CYS A 101 7.74 -3.76 -10.89
C CYS A 101 8.11 -4.73 -9.75
N ASN A 102 7.43 -5.87 -9.70
CA ASN A 102 7.59 -6.90 -8.66
C ASN A 102 8.97 -7.58 -8.67
N THR A 103 9.75 -7.46 -9.74
CA THR A 103 11.12 -8.00 -9.79
C THR A 103 12.04 -7.26 -8.83
N CYS A 104 11.82 -5.94 -8.68
CA CYS A 104 12.56 -5.08 -7.76
C CYS A 104 11.79 -4.85 -6.44
N HIS A 105 10.50 -4.53 -6.51
CA HIS A 105 9.61 -4.26 -5.37
C HIS A 105 9.10 -5.55 -4.73
N ASN A 106 10.03 -6.39 -4.28
CA ASN A 106 9.78 -7.72 -3.73
C ASN A 106 9.90 -7.77 -2.18
N GLY A 107 10.13 -6.63 -1.53
CA GLY A 107 10.34 -6.55 -0.07
C GLY A 107 11.76 -6.85 0.39
N SER A 108 12.65 -7.30 -0.51
CA SER A 108 14.08 -7.48 -0.26
C SER A 108 14.90 -6.40 -0.95
N SER A 109 14.77 -6.29 -2.29
CA SER A 109 15.58 -5.36 -3.09
C SER A 109 15.05 -3.93 -3.07
N ALA A 110 13.73 -3.78 -3.06
CA ALA A 110 13.02 -2.53 -2.85
C ALA A 110 11.73 -2.82 -2.07
N THR A 111 11.13 -1.77 -1.51
CA THR A 111 9.86 -1.84 -0.78
C THR A 111 8.79 -2.51 -1.62
N GLY A 112 8.26 -3.65 -1.16
CA GLY A 112 7.14 -4.34 -1.81
C GLY A 112 5.78 -3.81 -1.36
N LYS A 113 4.74 -4.62 -1.59
CA LYS A 113 3.39 -4.35 -1.08
C LYS A 113 3.39 -4.25 0.44
N GLY A 114 2.78 -3.18 0.96
CA GLY A 114 2.63 -2.97 2.40
C GLY A 114 1.56 -3.88 3.02
N PRO A 115 1.49 -3.97 4.36
CA PRO A 115 0.52 -4.81 5.06
C PRO A 115 -0.95 -4.38 4.85
N ASN A 116 -1.18 -3.11 4.51
CA ASN A 116 -2.52 -2.56 4.22
C ASN A 116 -2.84 -2.57 2.71
N HIS A 117 -1.98 -3.17 1.89
CA HIS A 117 -2.25 -3.30 0.46
C HIS A 117 -3.39 -4.31 0.25
N ILE A 118 -4.32 -3.99 -0.65
CA ILE A 118 -5.38 -4.92 -1.06
C ILE A 118 -4.77 -6.22 -1.61
N ASP A 119 -5.38 -7.38 -1.35
CA ASP A 119 -4.89 -8.61 -1.96
C ASP A 119 -5.05 -8.55 -3.49
N SER A 120 -3.94 -8.66 -4.22
CA SER A 120 -3.90 -8.46 -5.67
C SER A 120 -2.77 -9.22 -6.33
N SER A 121 -2.84 -9.36 -7.66
CA SER A 121 -1.75 -9.91 -8.48
C SER A 121 -0.50 -9.03 -8.40
N ASN A 122 0.64 -9.53 -8.88
CA ASN A 122 1.87 -8.74 -8.97
C ASN A 122 1.98 -7.89 -10.25
N GLN A 123 0.88 -7.72 -10.99
CA GLN A 123 0.76 -6.79 -12.10
C GLN A 123 0.37 -5.42 -11.53
N CYS A 124 1.36 -4.60 -11.21
CA CYS A 124 1.14 -3.37 -10.45
C CYS A 124 0.39 -2.30 -11.26
N GLU A 125 0.63 -2.27 -12.57
CA GLU A 125 0.03 -1.37 -13.54
C GLU A 125 -1.47 -1.58 -13.75
N ASP A 126 -2.03 -2.70 -13.27
CA ASP A 126 -3.48 -2.91 -13.24
C ASP A 126 -4.18 -1.89 -12.34
N CYS A 127 -3.45 -1.30 -11.38
CA CYS A 127 -3.98 -0.33 -10.43
C CYS A 127 -3.16 0.97 -10.38
N HIS A 128 -1.84 0.88 -10.46
CA HIS A 128 -0.92 2.01 -10.34
C HIS A 128 -0.53 2.56 -11.71
N ASN A 129 -1.11 3.70 -12.06
CA ASN A 129 -0.91 4.33 -13.38
C ASN A 129 0.26 5.34 -13.42
N SER A 130 0.98 5.53 -12.31
CA SER A 130 2.06 6.50 -12.21
C SER A 130 3.15 6.03 -11.24
N THR A 131 4.40 6.14 -11.68
CA THR A 131 5.58 5.90 -10.84
C THR A 131 5.95 7.12 -9.98
N ASN A 132 5.40 8.30 -10.30
CA ASN A 132 5.62 9.54 -9.56
C ASN A 132 4.55 9.82 -8.49
N SER A 133 3.39 9.18 -8.61
CA SER A 133 2.26 9.30 -7.67
C SER A 133 1.79 7.92 -7.22
N TRP A 134 2.71 7.12 -6.66
CA TRP A 134 2.44 5.71 -6.35
C TRP A 134 1.31 5.48 -5.34
N ALA A 135 1.03 6.47 -4.48
CA ALA A 135 -0.07 6.41 -3.53
C ALA A 135 -1.45 6.38 -4.23
N ASP A 136 -1.54 6.91 -5.44
CA ASP A 136 -2.77 6.91 -6.22
C ASP A 136 -2.90 5.58 -6.98
N ALA A 137 -4.00 4.87 -6.72
CA ALA A 137 -4.36 3.65 -7.42
C ALA A 137 -5.81 3.74 -7.87
N ALA A 138 -6.09 3.28 -9.09
CA ALA A 138 -7.45 3.11 -9.59
C ALA A 138 -7.80 1.63 -9.54
N PHE A 139 -8.88 1.28 -8.85
CA PHE A 139 -9.40 -0.09 -8.84
C PHE A 139 -10.63 -0.18 -9.73
N ASP A 140 -10.57 -1.05 -10.74
CA ASP A 140 -11.73 -1.36 -11.57
C ASP A 140 -12.59 -2.43 -10.89
N HIS A 141 -13.85 -2.11 -10.63
CA HIS A 141 -14.80 -3.06 -10.06
C HIS A 141 -15.44 -3.96 -11.12
N SER A 142 -15.07 -3.84 -12.40
CA SER A 142 -15.57 -4.70 -13.46
C SER A 142 -15.27 -6.17 -13.17
N GLY A 143 -16.28 -7.03 -13.36
CA GLY A 143 -16.18 -8.46 -13.06
C GLY A 143 -16.38 -8.82 -11.58
N ILE A 144 -16.42 -7.86 -10.66
CA ILE A 144 -16.81 -8.11 -9.26
C ILE A 144 -18.33 -8.12 -9.16
N THR A 145 -18.92 -9.23 -8.74
CA THR A 145 -20.39 -9.39 -8.65
C THR A 145 -20.92 -9.65 -7.25
N ASP A 146 -20.07 -10.13 -6.34
CA ASP A 146 -20.44 -10.51 -4.98
C ASP A 146 -19.28 -10.28 -4.00
N ASN A 147 -19.51 -10.60 -2.72
CA ASN A 147 -18.48 -10.62 -1.67
C ASN A 147 -17.78 -9.26 -1.47
N CYS A 148 -18.50 -8.16 -1.67
CA CYS A 148 -17.93 -6.81 -1.57
C CYS A 148 -17.36 -6.53 -0.15
N SER A 149 -17.99 -7.12 0.87
CA SER A 149 -17.60 -6.99 2.27
C SER A 149 -16.23 -7.60 2.60
N SER A 150 -15.68 -8.47 1.74
CA SER A 150 -14.32 -8.99 1.92
C SER A 150 -13.27 -7.87 1.88
N CYS A 151 -13.46 -6.86 1.03
CA CYS A 151 -12.58 -5.68 0.93
C CYS A 151 -13.18 -4.47 1.67
N HIS A 152 -14.48 -4.20 1.52
CA HIS A 152 -15.20 -3.10 2.16
C HIS A 152 -15.58 -3.41 3.61
N ASN A 153 -14.58 -3.71 4.43
CA ASN A 153 -14.71 -4.11 5.83
C ASN A 153 -14.38 -2.98 6.83
N GLY A 154 -14.10 -1.77 6.35
CA GLY A 154 -13.71 -0.61 7.17
C GLY A 154 -12.22 -0.59 7.56
N THR A 155 -11.45 -1.62 7.19
CA THR A 155 -9.99 -1.65 7.36
C THR A 155 -9.26 -1.55 6.02
N GLN A 156 -9.60 -2.40 5.05
CA GLN A 156 -8.96 -2.41 3.73
C GLN A 156 -9.56 -1.37 2.78
N ALA A 157 -10.89 -1.27 2.77
CA ALA A 157 -11.63 -0.24 2.07
C ALA A 157 -12.80 0.25 2.94
N THR A 158 -13.39 1.38 2.54
CA THR A 158 -14.54 1.99 3.23
C THR A 158 -15.66 0.97 3.40
N GLY A 159 -16.02 0.66 4.65
CA GLY A 159 -17.12 -0.24 4.95
C GLY A 159 -18.48 0.46 5.03
N LEU A 160 -19.46 -0.24 5.62
CA LEU A 160 -20.76 0.32 5.95
C LEU A 160 -20.61 1.54 6.87
N SER A 161 -21.28 2.64 6.53
CA SER A 161 -21.34 3.82 7.40
C SER A 161 -22.29 3.59 8.57
N ALA A 162 -22.13 4.38 9.64
CA ALA A 162 -23.03 4.34 10.79
C ALA A 162 -24.48 4.73 10.45
N ASP A 163 -24.67 5.54 9.40
CA ASP A 163 -25.98 5.98 8.92
C ASP A 163 -26.64 4.98 7.94
N HIS A 164 -25.96 3.89 7.60
CA HIS A 164 -26.52 2.86 6.74
C HIS A 164 -27.70 2.16 7.43
N ILE A 165 -28.70 1.76 6.66
CA ILE A 165 -29.81 0.93 7.19
C ILE A 165 -29.26 -0.37 7.78
N ALA A 166 -29.93 -0.94 8.78
CA ALA A 166 -29.51 -2.21 9.35
C ALA A 166 -29.66 -3.36 8.33
N THR A 167 -28.57 -4.06 8.02
CA THR A 167 -28.54 -5.18 7.07
C THR A 167 -27.71 -6.34 7.60
N ASN A 168 -27.74 -7.49 6.91
CA ASN A 168 -26.85 -8.61 7.15
C ASN A 168 -25.46 -8.47 6.50
N GLY A 169 -25.15 -7.33 5.87
CA GLY A 169 -23.85 -7.06 5.25
C GLY A 169 -23.66 -7.63 3.83
N VAL A 170 -24.69 -8.20 3.21
CA VAL A 170 -24.65 -8.63 1.80
C VAL A 170 -24.92 -7.41 0.90
N CYS A 171 -23.86 -6.79 0.38
CA CYS A 171 -23.94 -5.53 -0.36
C CYS A 171 -24.70 -5.67 -1.68
N GLU A 172 -24.41 -6.73 -2.42
CA GLU A 172 -24.99 -7.12 -3.71
C GLU A 172 -26.49 -7.46 -3.64
N ALA A 173 -27.05 -7.59 -2.43
CA ALA A 173 -28.48 -7.68 -2.23
C ALA A 173 -29.22 -6.36 -2.51
N CYS A 174 -28.50 -5.22 -2.52
CA CYS A 174 -29.06 -3.88 -2.73
C CYS A 174 -28.30 -3.06 -3.78
N HIS A 175 -26.98 -3.17 -3.82
CA HIS A 175 -26.09 -2.37 -4.66
C HIS A 175 -25.56 -3.17 -5.85
N THR A 176 -25.17 -2.47 -6.91
CA THR A 176 -24.31 -3.01 -7.97
C THR A 176 -23.07 -2.12 -8.13
N PRO A 177 -21.95 -2.64 -8.66
CA PRO A 177 -20.74 -1.83 -8.87
C PRO A 177 -20.98 -0.59 -9.73
N THR A 178 -21.94 -0.65 -10.67
CA THR A 178 -22.27 0.43 -11.60
C THR A 178 -23.40 1.34 -11.12
N SER A 179 -24.14 0.95 -10.08
CA SER A 179 -25.26 1.70 -9.50
C SER A 179 -25.24 1.61 -7.98
N TRP A 180 -24.15 2.07 -7.38
CA TRP A 180 -23.99 2.02 -5.92
C TRP A 180 -24.97 2.97 -5.20
N SER A 181 -25.21 4.16 -5.77
CA SER A 181 -26.17 5.13 -5.25
C SER A 181 -26.77 5.94 -6.41
N PRO A 182 -28.10 6.19 -6.42
CA PRO A 182 -29.09 5.76 -5.43
C PRO A 182 -29.37 4.25 -5.48
N VAL A 183 -29.84 3.69 -4.36
CA VAL A 183 -30.28 2.29 -4.28
C VAL A 183 -31.62 2.15 -4.99
N THR A 184 -31.70 1.21 -5.94
CA THR A 184 -32.91 0.98 -6.76
C THR A 184 -33.57 -0.37 -6.51
N ARG A 185 -32.90 -1.26 -5.75
CA ARG A 185 -33.39 -2.58 -5.37
C ARG A 185 -33.00 -2.87 -3.93
N VAL A 186 -33.88 -3.56 -3.20
CA VAL A 186 -33.58 -4.11 -1.88
C VAL A 186 -34.11 -5.54 -1.82
N ASP A 187 -33.26 -6.47 -1.44
CA ASP A 187 -33.71 -7.79 -1.00
C ASP A 187 -34.14 -7.70 0.47
N HIS A 188 -35.43 -7.92 0.73
CA HIS A 188 -35.96 -7.82 2.09
C HIS A 188 -35.44 -8.91 3.04
N SER A 189 -34.85 -10.00 2.52
CA SER A 189 -34.17 -10.99 3.36
C SER A 189 -32.83 -10.51 3.91
N ALA A 190 -32.28 -9.43 3.33
CA ALA A 190 -30.98 -8.87 3.70
C ALA A 190 -31.07 -7.66 4.65
N VAL A 191 -32.26 -7.15 4.94
CA VAL A 191 -32.49 -6.02 5.85
C VAL A 191 -33.00 -6.49 7.21
N GLN A 192 -32.80 -5.66 8.23
CA GLN A 192 -33.27 -5.92 9.60
C GLN A 192 -34.22 -4.82 10.05
N GLY A 193 -35.27 -5.18 10.81
CA GLY A 193 -36.27 -4.26 11.33
C GLY A 193 -37.69 -4.70 10.99
N THR A 194 -38.66 -3.83 11.28
CA THR A 194 -40.07 -4.03 10.90
C THR A 194 -40.36 -3.29 9.60
N CYS A 195 -41.47 -3.62 8.94
CA CYS A 195 -41.89 -2.88 7.74
C CYS A 195 -42.02 -1.38 8.05
N LEU A 196 -42.65 -1.01 9.17
CA LEU A 196 -42.85 0.38 9.57
C LEU A 196 -41.55 1.11 9.89
N SER A 197 -40.53 0.44 10.44
CA SER A 197 -39.27 1.14 10.79
C SER A 197 -38.58 1.73 9.56
N CYS A 198 -38.79 1.15 8.38
CA CYS A 198 -38.23 1.61 7.11
C CYS A 198 -39.27 2.31 6.21
N HIS A 199 -40.45 1.72 6.03
CA HIS A 199 -41.54 2.27 5.21
C HIS A 199 -42.36 3.31 5.98
N ASN A 200 -41.67 4.36 6.42
CA ASN A 200 -42.21 5.46 7.22
C ASN A 200 -42.43 6.76 6.41
N GLY A 201 -42.17 6.74 5.10
CA GLY A 201 -42.26 7.91 4.22
C GLY A 201 -40.99 8.76 4.17
N ASN A 202 -39.97 8.44 4.97
CA ASN A 202 -38.67 9.10 4.98
C ASN A 202 -37.56 8.17 4.45
N THR A 203 -37.39 6.99 5.05
CA THR A 203 -36.35 6.01 4.63
C THR A 203 -36.79 5.25 3.37
N ALA A 204 -38.04 4.79 3.35
CA ALA A 204 -38.67 4.17 2.21
C ALA A 204 -40.13 4.60 2.12
N THR A 205 -40.75 4.37 0.96
CA THR A 205 -42.15 4.69 0.69
C THR A 205 -43.07 4.04 1.74
N GLY A 206 -43.79 4.85 2.51
CA GLY A 206 -44.76 4.35 3.49
C GLY A 206 -46.15 4.09 2.90
N LYS A 207 -47.15 3.97 3.80
CA LYS A 207 -48.57 3.89 3.40
C LYS A 207 -48.97 5.12 2.59
N GLY A 208 -49.48 4.91 1.39
CA GLY A 208 -49.99 5.99 0.53
C GLY A 208 -51.31 6.57 1.05
N SER A 209 -51.71 7.74 0.51
CA SER A 209 -52.96 8.41 0.90
C SER A 209 -54.23 7.58 0.66
N ASN A 210 -54.18 6.65 -0.29
CA ASN A 210 -55.29 5.77 -0.66
C ASN A 210 -55.22 4.41 0.06
N HIS A 211 -54.29 4.24 1.01
CA HIS A 211 -54.21 3.03 1.81
C HIS A 211 -55.40 2.97 2.78
N ILE A 212 -56.02 1.79 2.90
CA ILE A 212 -57.11 1.58 3.87
C ILE A 212 -56.62 1.84 5.30
N ALA A 213 -57.51 2.28 6.19
CA ALA A 213 -57.14 2.44 7.59
C ALA A 213 -56.80 1.05 8.18
N SER A 214 -55.57 0.87 8.69
CA SER A 214 -55.10 -0.40 9.23
C SER A 214 -54.04 -0.18 10.32
N SER A 215 -53.79 -1.23 11.12
CA SER A 215 -52.66 -1.30 12.05
C SER A 215 -51.32 -1.18 11.31
N ASN A 216 -50.21 -1.04 12.04
CA ASN A 216 -48.87 -1.02 11.45
C ASN A 216 -48.20 -2.41 11.35
N GLN A 217 -48.99 -3.48 11.52
CA GLN A 217 -48.55 -4.84 11.28
C GLN A 217 -48.77 -5.15 9.80
N CYS A 218 -47.75 -4.90 8.97
CA CYS A 218 -47.90 -4.96 7.51
C CYS A 218 -48.07 -6.40 7.00
N GLU A 219 -47.45 -7.35 7.70
CA GLU A 219 -47.46 -8.78 7.44
C GLU A 219 -48.84 -9.44 7.60
N ASP A 220 -49.79 -8.77 8.26
CA ASP A 220 -51.19 -9.21 8.33
C ASP A 220 -51.85 -9.22 6.95
N CYS A 221 -51.34 -8.41 6.02
CA CYS A 221 -51.90 -8.22 4.68
C CYS A 221 -50.89 -8.48 3.57
N HIS A 222 -49.62 -8.14 3.78
CA HIS A 222 -48.58 -8.13 2.74
C HIS A 222 -47.49 -9.16 3.00
N SER A 223 -46.85 -9.61 1.92
CA SER A 223 -45.58 -10.33 2.01
C SER A 223 -44.52 -9.62 1.18
N THR A 224 -43.25 -9.84 1.52
CA THR A 224 -42.10 -9.28 0.79
C THR A 224 -42.02 -9.74 -0.66
N ASN A 225 -42.61 -10.91 -0.98
CA ASN A 225 -42.63 -11.48 -2.33
C ASN A 225 -43.89 -11.12 -3.14
N SER A 226 -44.94 -10.59 -2.50
CA SER A 226 -46.20 -10.23 -3.14
C SER A 226 -46.81 -9.01 -2.46
N TRP A 227 -46.18 -7.85 -2.66
CA TRP A 227 -46.65 -6.60 -2.06
C TRP A 227 -47.95 -6.09 -2.70
N SER A 228 -48.07 -6.19 -4.03
CA SER A 228 -49.28 -5.84 -4.78
C SER A 228 -50.26 -7.01 -4.79
N GLY A 229 -51.06 -7.13 -3.74
CA GLY A 229 -52.04 -8.21 -3.60
C GLY A 229 -52.36 -8.50 -2.15
N ALA A 230 -52.63 -7.44 -1.36
CA ALA A 230 -52.93 -7.58 0.05
C ALA A 230 -54.06 -8.61 0.25
N VAL A 231 -53.80 -9.64 1.04
CA VAL A 231 -54.81 -10.64 1.42
C VAL A 231 -55.05 -10.47 2.91
N PHE A 232 -56.25 -10.06 3.29
CA PHE A 232 -56.63 -9.92 4.69
C PHE A 232 -57.54 -11.10 5.09
N ASP A 233 -57.08 -11.90 6.05
CA ASP A 233 -57.89 -12.94 6.66
C ASP A 233 -58.80 -12.35 7.74
N HIS A 234 -60.09 -12.63 7.64
CA HIS A 234 -61.08 -12.19 8.63
C HIS A 234 -61.18 -13.15 9.83
N THR A 235 -60.47 -14.28 9.82
CA THR A 235 -60.48 -15.19 10.96
C THR A 235 -59.90 -14.51 12.20
N GLY A 236 -60.65 -14.54 13.31
CA GLY A 236 -60.22 -13.97 14.58
C GLY A 236 -60.55 -12.49 14.80
N ILE A 237 -61.15 -11.79 13.83
CA ILE A 237 -61.64 -10.42 14.03
C ILE A 237 -62.90 -10.42 14.89
N THR A 238 -62.86 -9.71 16.03
CA THR A 238 -63.97 -9.59 16.98
C THR A 238 -64.66 -8.22 16.95
N ASP A 239 -64.11 -7.24 16.24
CA ASP A 239 -64.66 -5.89 16.12
C ASP A 239 -65.78 -5.80 15.05
N ASN A 240 -66.54 -4.70 15.08
CA ASN A 240 -67.64 -4.49 14.14
C ASN A 240 -67.16 -4.02 12.76
N CYS A 241 -67.86 -4.38 11.68
CA CYS A 241 -67.43 -4.06 10.31
C CYS A 241 -67.23 -2.55 10.09
N SER A 242 -68.02 -1.72 10.78
CA SER A 242 -68.00 -0.26 10.70
C SER A 242 -66.72 0.40 11.22
N SER A 243 -65.87 -0.33 11.95
CA SER A 243 -64.56 0.21 12.35
C SER A 243 -63.54 0.21 11.21
N CYS A 244 -63.82 -0.52 10.12
CA CYS A 244 -62.88 -0.74 9.01
C CYS A 244 -63.47 -0.49 7.60
N HIS A 245 -64.80 -0.49 7.45
CA HIS A 245 -65.56 -0.26 6.21
C HIS A 245 -66.68 0.77 6.40
#